data_AF-A0AB34HRD8-F1
#
_entry.id   AF-A0AB34HRD8-F1
#
_cell.length_a   1.000
_cell.length_b   1.000
_cell.length_c   1.000
_cell.angle_alpha   90.00
_cell.angle_beta   90.00
_cell.angle_gamma   90.00
#
_symmetry.space_group_name_H-M   'P 1'
#
loop_
_entity.id
_entity.type
_entity.pdbx_description
1 polymer ?
#
loop_
_entity_poly.entity_id
_entity_poly.type
_entity_poly.pdbx_seq_one_letter_code
_entity_poly.pdbx_strand_id
1 'polypeptide(L)'
;MGSDLPATPSPLRLVEFSATSDVQINFSEMTLQELVHQAASRYSDKIAVCFDECNNQPPVYYTYKTVVNAASELSNFLLLHCDFQGIREIGLYCHPGINLPSWILG
;
A
#
# COMPACT_ATOMS: atom_id res chain seq x y z
N MET A 1 35.96 -38.63 -44.38
CA MET A 1 35.47 -38.82 -43.00
C MET A 1 35.27 -37.44 -42.40
N GLY A 2 34.03 -37.10 -42.05
CA GLY A 2 33.65 -35.79 -41.53
C GLY A 2 34.17 -35.53 -40.12
N SER A 3 34.51 -34.28 -39.86
CA SER A 3 34.76 -33.74 -38.53
C SER A 3 33.80 -32.57 -38.35
N ASP A 4 32.64 -32.85 -37.76
CA ASP A 4 31.66 -31.85 -37.35
C ASP A 4 32.24 -30.99 -36.23
N LEU A 5 32.32 -29.68 -36.48
CA LEU A 5 32.69 -28.66 -35.51
C LEU A 5 31.40 -28.17 -34.83
N PRO A 6 31.34 -28.00 -33.50
CA PRO A 6 30.13 -27.50 -32.85
C PRO A 6 29.90 -26.03 -33.23
N ALA A 7 28.70 -25.75 -33.75
CA ALA A 7 28.25 -24.40 -34.06
C ALA A 7 28.28 -23.51 -32.81
N THR A 8 28.90 -22.35 -32.94
CA THR A 8 28.92 -21.32 -31.90
C THR A 8 27.50 -20.79 -31.68
N PRO A 9 27.04 -20.60 -30.43
CA PRO A 9 25.72 -20.04 -30.19
C PRO A 9 25.74 -18.56 -30.61
N SER A 10 24.76 -18.17 -31.42
CA SER A 10 24.53 -16.78 -31.77
C SER A 10 24.29 -15.96 -30.49
N PRO A 11 24.79 -14.71 -30.39
CA PRO A 11 24.53 -13.88 -29.22
C PRO A 11 23.02 -13.67 -29.08
N LEU A 12 22.49 -13.93 -27.89
CA LEU A 12 21.11 -13.63 -27.53
C LEU A 12 20.88 -12.14 -27.80
N ARG A 13 19.97 -11.87 -28.73
CA ARG A 13 19.52 -10.51 -29.06
C ARG A 13 18.90 -9.92 -27.80
N LEU A 14 19.57 -8.96 -27.19
CA LEU A 14 19.01 -8.17 -26.09
C LEU A 14 17.78 -7.46 -26.66
N VAL A 15 16.60 -7.89 -26.24
CA VAL A 15 15.35 -7.18 -26.54
C VAL A 15 15.38 -5.94 -25.65
N GLU A 16 15.74 -4.80 -26.23
CA GLU A 16 15.47 -3.52 -25.60
C GLU A 16 13.95 -3.35 -25.56
N PHE A 17 13.38 -3.52 -24.38
CA PHE A 17 12.06 -3.01 -24.09
C PHE A 17 12.21 -1.49 -23.98
N SER A 18 11.85 -0.78 -25.06
CA SER A 18 11.72 0.67 -25.01
C SER A 18 10.67 1.02 -23.96
N ALA A 19 11.09 1.70 -22.90
CA ALA A 19 10.22 2.21 -21.85
C ALA A 19 9.19 3.18 -22.46
N THR A 20 7.97 2.69 -22.69
CA THR A 20 6.84 3.53 -23.05
C THR A 20 6.16 3.99 -21.77
N SER A 21 6.44 5.23 -21.39
CA SER A 21 5.73 6.03 -20.39
C SER A 21 5.76 5.48 -18.96
N ASP A 22 6.94 5.47 -18.35
CA ASP A 22 7.03 5.33 -16.90
C ASP A 22 6.52 6.61 -16.24
N VAL A 23 5.37 6.51 -15.56
CA VAL A 23 5.07 7.41 -14.45
C VAL A 23 6.24 7.25 -13.48
N GLN A 24 7.14 8.22 -13.48
CA GLN A 24 8.32 8.23 -12.62
C GLN A 24 7.85 8.37 -11.17
N ILE A 25 7.57 7.24 -10.52
CA ILE A 25 7.25 7.19 -9.09
C ILE A 25 8.56 7.47 -8.36
N ASN A 26 8.82 8.74 -8.04
CA ASN A 26 9.88 9.14 -7.11
C ASN A 26 9.49 8.63 -5.72
N PHE A 27 9.86 7.39 -5.41
CA PHE A 27 9.51 6.72 -4.15
C PHE A 27 10.11 7.44 -2.91
N SER A 28 11.10 8.32 -3.09
CA SER A 28 11.73 9.06 -1.98
C SER A 28 10.86 10.17 -1.37
N GLU A 29 9.76 10.57 -2.03
CA GLU A 29 8.89 11.67 -1.58
C GLU A 29 7.46 11.23 -1.24
N MET A 30 7.12 9.95 -1.44
CA MET A 30 5.74 9.49 -1.19
C MET A 30 5.56 9.00 0.25
N THR A 31 4.55 9.54 0.93
CA THR A 31 4.14 9.02 2.24
C THR A 31 3.41 7.68 2.09
N LEU A 32 3.39 6.89 3.17
CA LEU A 32 2.58 5.66 3.21
C LEU A 32 1.10 5.96 2.92
N GLN A 33 0.59 7.07 3.45
CA GLN A 33 -0.77 7.53 3.22
C GLN A 33 -1.04 7.75 1.72
N GLU A 34 -0.16 8.44 1.00
CA GLU A 34 -0.30 8.63 -0.46
C GLU A 34 -0.32 7.31 -1.22
N LEU A 35 0.55 6.37 -0.87
CA LEU A 35 0.58 5.05 -1.52
C LEU A 35 -0.73 4.30 -1.32
N VAL A 36 -1.28 4.34 -0.10
CA VAL A 36 -2.57 3.71 0.20
C VAL A 36 -3.73 4.43 -0.50
N HIS A 37 -3.72 5.76 -0.57
CA HIS A 37 -4.71 6.51 -1.34
C HIS A 37 -4.66 6.18 -2.84
N GLN A 38 -3.47 6.06 -3.42
CA GLN A 38 -3.32 5.62 -4.82
C GLN A 38 -3.87 4.21 -5.02
N ALA A 39 -3.59 3.27 -4.12
CA ALA A 39 -4.17 1.93 -4.16
C ALA A 39 -5.71 1.98 -4.05
N ALA A 40 -6.25 2.76 -3.10
CA ALA A 40 -7.69 2.90 -2.89
C ALA A 40 -8.41 3.54 -4.08
N SER A 41 -7.76 4.46 -4.80
CA SER A 41 -8.33 5.06 -6.02
C SER A 41 -8.52 4.03 -7.15
N ARG A 42 -7.70 2.97 -7.19
CA ARG A 42 -7.75 1.92 -8.21
C ARG A 42 -8.57 0.71 -7.76
N TYR A 43 -8.61 0.45 -6.46
CA TYR A 43 -9.12 -0.79 -5.88
C TYR A 43 -10.07 -0.56 -4.70
N SER A 44 -10.88 0.51 -4.77
CA SER A 44 -11.74 1.00 -3.68
C SER A 44 -12.55 -0.08 -2.98
N ASP A 45 -13.16 -0.99 -3.75
CA ASP A 45 -14.08 -2.01 -3.24
C ASP A 45 -13.39 -3.35 -2.93
N LYS A 46 -12.07 -3.45 -3.14
CA LYS A 46 -11.31 -4.64 -2.72
C LYS A 46 -11.12 -4.63 -1.22
N ILE A 47 -11.19 -5.84 -0.63
CA ILE A 47 -10.90 -6.04 0.78
C ILE A 47 -9.43 -5.68 1.05
N ALA A 48 -9.22 -4.78 2.01
CA ALA A 48 -7.92 -4.35 2.50
C ALA A 48 -7.60 -4.95 3.87
N VAL A 49 -8.63 -5.17 4.71
CA VAL A 49 -8.48 -5.70 6.06
C VAL A 49 -9.50 -6.81 6.27
N CYS A 50 -9.03 -7.94 6.78
CA CYS A 50 -9.83 -9.02 7.34
C CYS A 50 -9.47 -9.13 8.81
N PHE A 51 -10.45 -9.06 9.69
CA PHE A 51 -10.25 -9.19 11.12
C PHE A 51 -11.14 -10.31 11.67
N ASP A 52 -10.49 -11.34 12.21
CA ASP A 52 -11.12 -12.48 12.87
C ASP A 52 -10.72 -12.45 14.35
N GLU A 53 -11.70 -12.31 15.23
CA GLU A 53 -11.50 -12.28 16.68
C GLU A 53 -11.35 -13.70 17.29
N CYS A 54 -11.42 -14.76 16.48
CA CYS A 54 -11.33 -16.15 16.90
C CYS A 54 -12.33 -16.52 18.02
N ASN A 55 -13.45 -15.79 18.11
CA ASN A 55 -14.46 -15.92 19.17
C ASN A 55 -15.76 -16.58 18.66
N ASN A 56 -15.68 -17.32 17.55
CA ASN A 56 -16.80 -17.92 16.81
C ASN A 56 -17.77 -16.93 16.16
N GLN A 57 -17.46 -15.62 16.17
CA GLN A 57 -18.19 -14.65 15.36
C GLN A 57 -17.68 -14.64 13.92
N PRO A 58 -18.51 -14.22 12.95
CA PRO A 58 -18.06 -14.02 11.59
C PRO A 58 -16.94 -12.95 11.53
N PRO A 59 -15.90 -13.16 10.70
CA PRO A 59 -14.88 -12.16 10.47
C PRO A 59 -15.47 -10.88 9.89
N VAL A 60 -14.88 -9.75 10.26
CA VAL A 60 -15.27 -8.43 9.78
C VAL A 60 -14.27 -7.99 8.71
N TYR A 61 -14.78 -7.34 7.66
CA TYR A 61 -13.98 -6.96 6.50
C TYR A 61 -14.13 -5.49 6.19
N TYR A 62 -13.01 -4.83 5.90
CA TYR A 62 -12.99 -3.48 5.33
C TYR A 62 -12.39 -3.47 3.95
N THR A 63 -13.00 -2.66 3.08
CA THR A 63 -12.46 -2.33 1.78
C THR A 63 -11.43 -1.21 1.89
N TYR A 64 -10.62 -1.01 0.85
CA TYR A 64 -9.71 0.14 0.77
C TYR A 64 -10.43 1.47 1.00
N LYS A 65 -11.64 1.61 0.44
CA LYS A 65 -12.49 2.79 0.64
C LYS A 65 -12.80 3.01 2.12
N THR A 66 -13.20 1.97 2.85
CA THR A 66 -13.54 2.10 4.27
C THR A 66 -12.32 2.47 5.10
N VAL A 67 -11.17 1.84 4.84
CA VAL A 67 -9.92 2.14 5.56
C VAL A 67 -9.50 3.61 5.38
N VAL A 68 -9.47 4.08 4.13
CA VAL A 68 -9.05 5.45 3.81
C VAL A 68 -10.03 6.49 4.36
N ASN A 69 -11.33 6.22 4.30
CA ASN A 69 -12.34 7.11 4.86
C ASN A 69 -12.19 7.22 6.38
N ALA A 70 -12.05 6.11 7.09
CA ALA A 70 -11.87 6.10 8.55
C ALA A 70 -10.56 6.80 8.97
N ALA A 71 -9.48 6.60 8.22
CA ALA A 71 -8.22 7.32 8.44
C ALA A 71 -8.42 8.83 8.26
N SER A 72 -9.09 9.25 7.17
CA SER A 72 -9.36 10.67 6.91
C SER A 72 -10.24 11.31 7.98
N GLU A 73 -11.25 10.60 8.48
CA GLU A 73 -12.10 11.05 9.58
C GLU A 73 -11.28 11.26 10.86
N LEU A 74 -10.37 10.34 11.19
CA LEU A 74 -9.48 10.47 12.33
C LEU A 74 -8.51 11.65 12.18
N SER A 75 -7.85 11.79 11.02
CA SER A 75 -6.95 12.92 10.76
C SER A 75 -7.66 14.25 10.93
N ASN A 76 -8.86 14.37 10.36
CA ASN A 76 -9.67 15.58 10.49
C ASN A 76 -10.04 15.85 11.95
N PHE A 77 -10.42 14.83 12.70
CA PHE A 77 -10.70 14.96 14.13
C PHE A 77 -9.48 15.45 14.92
N LEU A 78 -8.31 14.86 14.69
CA LEU A 78 -7.07 15.24 15.36
C LEU A 78 -6.65 16.66 15.02
N LEU A 79 -6.74 17.06 13.75
CA LEU A 79 -6.44 18.42 13.30
C LEU A 79 -7.37 19.49 13.90
N LEU A 80 -8.62 19.14 14.18
CA LEU A 80 -9.59 20.04 14.80
C LEU A 80 -9.38 20.21 16.31
N HIS A 81 -8.88 19.18 16.99
CA HIS A 81 -8.86 19.12 18.45
C HIS A 81 -7.46 19.18 19.08
N CYS A 82 -6.40 18.92 18.32
CA CYS A 82 -5.03 18.94 18.81
C CYS A 82 -4.29 20.19 18.30
N ASP A 83 -3.81 21.01 19.23
CA ASP A 83 -2.87 22.09 18.90
C ASP A 83 -1.45 21.52 18.88
N PHE A 84 -0.94 21.22 17.68
CA PHE A 84 0.37 20.60 17.48
C PHE A 84 1.55 21.58 17.67
N GLN A 85 1.46 22.50 18.63
CA GLN A 85 2.55 23.40 19.04
C GLN A 85 3.62 22.63 19.82
N GLY A 86 4.28 21.68 19.16
CA GLY A 86 5.30 20.82 19.76
C GLY A 86 5.48 19.50 19.01
N ILE A 87 5.74 18.44 19.77
CA ILE A 87 5.97 17.09 19.24
C ILE A 87 4.69 16.62 18.51
N ARG A 88 4.83 16.23 17.24
CA ARG A 88 3.77 15.71 16.37
C ARG A 88 3.69 14.20 16.42
N GLU A 89 3.86 13.63 17.59
CA GLU A 89 3.79 12.19 17.80
C GLU A 89 2.49 11.86 18.52
N ILE A 90 1.76 10.87 18.02
CA ILE A 90 0.52 10.40 18.60
C ILE A 90 0.78 8.99 19.13
N GLY A 91 0.67 8.83 20.44
CA GLY A 91 0.76 7.52 21.07
C GLY A 91 -0.52 6.73 20.80
N LEU A 92 -0.39 5.59 20.13
CA LEU A 92 -1.50 4.68 19.88
C LEU A 92 -1.46 3.52 20.89
N TYR A 93 -2.38 3.53 21.86
CA TYR A 93 -2.58 2.42 22.79
C TYR A 93 -3.88 1.69 22.45
N CYS A 94 -3.75 0.53 21.82
CA CYS A 94 -4.90 -0.22 21.30
C CYS A 94 -4.65 -1.73 21.30
N HIS A 95 -5.74 -2.49 21.40
CA HIS A 95 -5.75 -3.90 21.05
C HIS A 95 -5.85 -4.06 19.52
N PRO A 96 -5.38 -5.17 18.94
CA PRO A 96 -5.62 -5.49 17.53
C PRO A 96 -7.11 -5.41 17.24
N GLY A 97 -7.47 -4.66 16.20
CA GLY A 97 -8.85 -4.41 15.83
C GLY A 97 -8.94 -4.01 14.36
N ILE A 98 -10.14 -4.13 13.78
CA ILE A 98 -10.35 -3.84 12.36
C ILE A 98 -9.97 -2.41 11.94
N ASN A 99 -10.05 -1.46 12.87
CA ASN A 99 -9.71 -0.05 12.65
C ASN A 99 -8.23 0.27 12.84
N LEU A 100 -7.41 -0.66 13.36
CA LEU A 100 -6.00 -0.42 13.62
C LEU A 100 -5.23 0.08 12.38
N PRO A 101 -5.41 -0.49 11.17
CA PRO A 101 -4.77 0.04 9.97
C PRO A 101 -5.17 1.48 9.66
N SER A 102 -6.43 1.85 9.92
CA SER A 102 -6.91 3.23 9.72
C SER A 102 -6.26 4.21 10.70
N TRP A 103 -6.05 3.81 11.96
CA TRP A 103 -5.38 4.64 12.98
C TRP A 103 -3.89 4.86 12.72
N ILE A 104 -3.25 3.97 11.98
CA ILE A 104 -1.85 4.13 11.58
C ILE A 104 -1.74 5.06 10.36
N LEU A 105 -2.79 5.13 9.53
CA LEU A 105 -2.79 5.89 8.28
C LEU A 105 -3.23 7.35 8.41
N GLY A 106 -3.97 7.70 9.45
CA GLY A 106 -4.56 9.03 9.62
C GLY A 106 -4.46 9.57 11.03
#